data_AF-A0A5B2TP81-F1
#
_entry.id   AF-A0A5B2TP81-F1
#
_cell.length_a   1.000
_cell.length_b   1.000
_cell.length_c   1.000
_cell.angle_alpha   90.00
_cell.angle_beta   90.00
_cell.angle_gamma   90.00
#
_symmetry.space_group_name_H-M   'P 1'
#
loop_
_entity.id
_entity.type
_entity.pdbx_description
1 polymer ?
#
loop_
_entity_poly.entity_id
_entity_poly.type
_entity_poly.pdbx_seq_one_letter_code
_entity_poly.pdbx_strand_id
1 'polypeptide(L)'
;MQKVLRLKSEFERIVRRADEILVASAMLTLDGLNYFERRKPECIFNILVGIDLPTQPKALQKLLDNGIDAKIYNIKGQFFHPKVYLFRIGEQWTGFVGSGNCTKGGIESNLEMTLKTEDQDTLIELAEWFDLYFEKHGTPLTQEFIDEYVVHYSARKELEEELAAKVSKFKNETGVSKGRRKLSDYVFTDQFFQFEHYNAFTGSKPILDTPEARQERFKVQEKLLDLHEKLYPEIQKRGWKVYEHHMPQHITSSYWHNERASKELTALWLHYGRSEEELDAYQKAYGDNMTSLFHMRLEVLVFKSHLWIELRVGKRDGSHPDRGYIREQLKSNEVFTSEYFRLLQELDPPFTLTIANEEVPVHDFEDKEDLKQFTLQDNPGKYYFRIGREYQPDDKAISNQHIVGTIMNDFEKLYPIYQLFKHSL
;
A
#
# COMPACT_ATOMS: atom_id res chain seq x y z
N MET A 1 -38.35 -4.19 17.75
CA MET A 1 -37.00 -4.01 17.16
C MET A 1 -36.80 -2.56 16.74
N GLN A 2 -35.62 -1.99 17.00
CA GLN A 2 -35.27 -0.61 16.64
C GLN A 2 -33.92 -0.58 15.92
N LYS A 3 -33.81 0.24 14.87
CA LYS A 3 -32.52 0.48 14.19
C LYS A 3 -31.59 1.29 15.10
N VAL A 4 -30.37 0.82 15.27
CA VAL A 4 -29.29 1.52 15.99
C VAL A 4 -28.16 1.82 15.02
N LEU A 5 -27.81 3.10 14.90
CA LEU A 5 -26.74 3.57 14.02
C LEU A 5 -25.35 3.52 14.69
N ARG A 6 -25.30 3.66 16.02
CA ARG A 6 -24.05 3.63 16.80
C ARG A 6 -24.27 2.84 18.07
N LEU A 7 -23.49 1.78 18.26
CA LEU A 7 -23.55 0.92 19.44
C LEU A 7 -23.02 1.64 20.69
N LYS A 8 -22.03 2.53 20.52
CA LYS A 8 -21.39 3.28 21.61
C LYS A 8 -22.39 3.84 22.64
N SER A 9 -23.39 4.59 22.19
CA SER A 9 -24.34 5.24 23.09
C SER A 9 -25.22 4.25 23.86
N GLU A 10 -25.54 3.10 23.26
CA GLU A 10 -26.27 2.03 23.94
C GLU A 10 -25.38 1.31 24.95
N PHE A 11 -24.13 1.01 24.57
CA PHE A 11 -23.15 0.32 25.41
C PHE A 11 -22.79 1.12 26.66
N GLU A 12 -22.56 2.42 26.52
CA GLU A 12 -22.28 3.33 27.65
C GLU A 12 -23.37 3.30 28.73
N ARG A 13 -24.62 3.03 28.34
CA ARG A 13 -25.77 2.94 29.24
C ARG A 13 -25.96 1.55 29.83
N ILE A 14 -25.83 0.49 29.03
CA ILE A 14 -26.23 -0.87 29.43
C ILE A 14 -25.12 -1.65 30.13
N VAL A 15 -23.85 -1.48 29.72
CA VAL A 15 -22.70 -2.24 30.24
C VAL A 15 -22.55 -2.14 31.75
N ARG A 16 -22.76 -0.94 32.32
CA ARG A 16 -22.60 -0.70 33.77
C ARG A 16 -23.68 -1.34 34.63
N ARG A 17 -24.78 -1.76 34.01
CA ARG A 17 -25.97 -2.27 34.67
C ARG A 17 -26.16 -3.77 34.48
N ALA A 18 -25.56 -4.33 33.44
CA ALA A 18 -25.63 -5.74 33.10
C ALA A 18 -25.11 -6.62 34.24
N ASP A 19 -25.83 -7.70 34.49
CA ASP A 19 -25.42 -8.80 35.35
C ASP A 19 -24.71 -9.89 34.53
N GLU A 20 -25.01 -9.94 33.23
CA GLU A 20 -24.38 -10.85 32.27
C GLU A 20 -24.26 -10.21 30.88
N ILE A 21 -23.13 -10.47 30.23
CA ILE A 21 -22.81 -9.98 28.89
C ILE A 21 -22.26 -11.13 28.05
N LEU A 22 -22.88 -11.39 26.90
CA LEU A 22 -22.43 -12.37 25.92
C LEU A 22 -22.05 -11.66 24.63
N VAL A 23 -20.83 -11.90 24.14
CA VAL A 23 -20.32 -11.26 22.91
C VAL A 23 -19.83 -12.32 21.94
N ALA A 24 -20.49 -12.44 20.79
CA ALA A 24 -19.99 -13.21 19.65
C ALA A 24 -19.55 -12.24 18.54
N SER A 25 -18.25 -12.15 18.27
CA SER A 25 -17.72 -11.20 17.28
C SER A 25 -16.69 -11.85 16.36
N ALA A 26 -16.84 -11.62 15.06
CA ALA A 26 -15.89 -12.08 14.05
C ALA A 26 -14.48 -11.48 14.20
N MET A 27 -14.41 -10.28 14.76
CA MET A 27 -13.17 -9.56 14.99
C MET A 27 -13.22 -8.82 16.33
N LEU A 28 -12.12 -8.83 17.08
CA LEU A 28 -11.96 -8.08 18.33
C LEU A 28 -10.71 -7.21 18.28
N THR A 29 -10.82 -5.94 18.66
CA THR A 29 -9.67 -5.07 18.92
C THR A 29 -9.60 -4.66 20.38
N LEU A 30 -8.43 -4.20 20.83
CA LEU A 30 -8.24 -3.69 22.18
C LEU A 30 -9.20 -2.51 22.46
N ASP A 31 -9.34 -1.58 21.52
CA ASP A 31 -10.28 -0.46 21.63
C ASP A 31 -11.74 -0.92 21.70
N GLY A 32 -12.11 -1.99 20.99
CA GLY A 32 -13.45 -2.55 21.07
C GLY A 32 -13.74 -3.17 22.45
N LEU A 33 -12.77 -3.89 22.99
CA LEU A 33 -12.86 -4.48 24.33
C LEU A 33 -13.01 -3.41 25.43
N ASN A 34 -12.38 -2.23 25.25
CA ASN A 34 -12.41 -1.15 26.25
C ASN A 34 -13.84 -0.64 26.54
N TYR A 35 -14.81 -0.86 25.64
CA TYR A 35 -16.21 -0.50 25.89
C TYR A 35 -16.87 -1.31 27.02
N PHE A 36 -16.29 -2.44 27.41
CA PHE A 36 -16.80 -3.34 28.45
C PHE A 36 -16.05 -3.21 29.79
N GLU A 37 -15.07 -2.30 29.91
CA GLU A 37 -14.28 -2.11 31.14
C GLU A 37 -15.10 -1.60 32.32
N ARG A 38 -16.19 -0.88 32.04
CA ARG A 38 -17.07 -0.30 33.08
C ARG A 38 -18.17 -1.25 33.55
N ARG A 39 -18.11 -2.54 33.17
CA ARG A 39 -19.03 -3.56 33.68
C ARG A 39 -18.85 -3.74 35.19
N LYS A 40 -19.87 -4.28 35.86
CA LYS A 40 -19.76 -4.60 37.29
C LYS A 40 -18.70 -5.71 37.50
N PRO A 41 -17.91 -5.71 38.59
CA PRO A 41 -16.94 -6.76 38.85
C PRO A 41 -17.54 -8.18 38.89
N GLU A 42 -18.78 -8.31 39.36
CA GLU A 42 -19.55 -9.55 39.42
C GLU A 42 -20.28 -9.92 38.13
N CYS A 43 -20.20 -9.07 37.10
CA CYS A 43 -20.85 -9.34 35.81
C CYS A 43 -20.22 -10.56 35.14
N ILE A 44 -21.05 -11.56 34.81
CA ILE A 44 -20.63 -12.68 33.96
C ILE A 44 -20.32 -12.11 32.57
N PHE A 45 -19.14 -12.37 32.03
CA PHE A 45 -18.72 -11.82 30.75
C PHE A 45 -18.04 -12.88 29.92
N ASN A 46 -18.76 -13.39 28.91
CA ASN A 46 -18.30 -14.44 28.03
C ASN A 46 -18.10 -13.90 26.61
N ILE A 47 -16.98 -14.24 26.00
CA ILE A 47 -16.65 -13.78 24.65
C ILE A 47 -16.29 -14.95 23.74
N LEU A 48 -17.06 -15.12 22.67
CA LEU A 48 -16.72 -15.97 21.55
C LEU A 48 -16.16 -15.12 20.42
N VAL A 49 -14.92 -15.36 20.01
CA VAL A 49 -14.25 -14.55 18.98
C VAL A 49 -13.70 -15.39 17.84
N GLY A 50 -13.84 -14.88 16.62
CA GLY A 50 -13.24 -15.46 15.42
C GLY A 50 -11.82 -14.95 15.14
N ILE A 51 -11.08 -15.72 14.36
CA ILE A 51 -9.76 -15.35 13.84
C ILE A 51 -9.68 -15.32 12.31
N ASP A 52 -10.80 -15.60 11.63
CA ASP A 52 -10.93 -15.44 10.17
C ASP A 52 -10.82 -13.98 9.73
N LEU A 53 -11.14 -13.05 10.64
CA LEU A 53 -10.82 -11.62 10.57
C LEU A 53 -9.68 -11.27 11.56
N PRO A 54 -8.98 -10.13 11.37
CA PRO A 54 -7.76 -9.82 12.12
C PRO A 54 -8.07 -9.36 13.56
N THR A 55 -8.44 -10.30 14.42
CA THR A 55 -8.54 -10.09 15.88
C THR A 55 -7.17 -9.72 16.45
N GLN A 56 -7.09 -8.69 17.29
CA GLN A 56 -5.81 -8.22 17.82
C GLN A 56 -5.29 -9.14 18.94
N PRO A 57 -4.04 -9.65 18.85
CA PRO A 57 -3.44 -10.46 19.91
C PRO A 57 -3.43 -9.74 21.27
N LYS A 58 -3.20 -8.43 21.30
CA LYS A 58 -3.26 -7.62 22.53
C LYS A 58 -4.63 -7.63 23.20
N ALA A 59 -5.71 -7.75 22.42
CA ALA A 59 -7.05 -7.86 22.98
C ALA A 59 -7.27 -9.25 23.62
N LEU A 60 -6.79 -10.31 22.97
CA LEU A 60 -6.82 -11.66 23.51
C LEU A 60 -5.99 -11.76 24.80
N GLN A 61 -4.78 -11.22 24.81
CA GLN A 61 -3.93 -11.17 26.00
C GLN A 61 -4.66 -10.50 27.17
N LYS A 62 -5.32 -9.36 26.92
CA LYS A 62 -6.10 -8.67 27.94
C LYS A 62 -7.30 -9.48 28.46
N LEU A 63 -7.91 -10.34 27.64
CA LEU A 63 -8.96 -11.25 28.12
C LEU A 63 -8.37 -12.30 29.06
N LEU A 64 -7.26 -12.92 28.65
CA LEU A 64 -6.56 -13.93 29.42
C LEU A 64 -6.04 -13.38 30.76
N ASP A 65 -5.38 -12.23 30.75
CA ASP A 65 -4.81 -11.58 31.95
C ASP A 65 -5.89 -11.21 32.97
N ASN A 66 -7.09 -10.84 32.51
CA ASN A 66 -8.21 -10.48 33.37
C ASN A 66 -9.04 -11.70 33.81
N GLY A 67 -8.66 -12.92 33.43
CA GLY A 67 -9.41 -14.14 33.73
C GLY A 67 -10.83 -14.13 33.16
N ILE A 68 -11.04 -13.46 32.02
CA ILE A 68 -12.34 -13.44 31.33
C ILE A 68 -12.51 -14.76 30.58
N ASP A 69 -13.69 -15.39 30.69
CA ASP A 69 -13.99 -16.62 29.96
C ASP A 69 -14.17 -16.31 28.47
N ALA A 70 -13.07 -16.47 27.74
CA ALA A 70 -12.98 -16.19 26.32
C ALA A 70 -12.61 -17.47 25.57
N LYS A 71 -13.31 -17.70 24.46
CA LYS A 71 -13.08 -18.84 23.59
C LYS A 71 -12.90 -18.39 22.14
N ILE A 72 -12.06 -19.12 21.43
CA ILE A 72 -11.79 -18.93 20.02
C ILE A 72 -12.66 -19.89 19.21
N TYR A 73 -13.41 -19.34 18.25
CA TYR A 73 -14.05 -20.15 17.23
C TYR A 73 -13.08 -20.36 16.06
N ASN A 74 -12.66 -21.60 15.82
CA ASN A 74 -11.65 -21.98 14.83
C ASN A 74 -12.00 -23.27 14.07
N ILE A 75 -13.30 -23.53 13.85
CA ILE A 75 -13.74 -24.73 13.14
C ILE A 75 -13.31 -24.68 11.67
N LYS A 76 -12.52 -25.67 11.24
CA LYS A 76 -11.99 -25.76 9.88
C LYS A 76 -13.12 -25.70 8.83
N GLY A 77 -12.96 -24.82 7.85
CA GLY A 77 -13.89 -24.68 6.73
C GLY A 77 -15.15 -23.86 7.04
N GLN A 78 -15.25 -23.25 8.23
CA GLN A 78 -16.34 -22.36 8.59
C GLN A 78 -15.81 -20.97 8.95
N PHE A 79 -16.31 -19.96 8.27
CA PHE A 79 -15.94 -18.57 8.52
C PHE A 79 -16.83 -17.99 9.63
N PHE A 80 -16.25 -17.65 10.78
CA PHE A 80 -16.98 -17.08 11.90
C PHE A 80 -17.25 -15.59 11.69
N HIS A 81 -18.45 -15.27 11.20
CA HIS A 81 -18.87 -13.89 10.98
C HIS A 81 -19.99 -13.28 11.87
N PRO A 82 -20.44 -13.87 13.00
CA PRO A 82 -21.40 -13.22 13.88
C PRO A 82 -20.91 -11.86 14.42
N LYS A 83 -21.84 -10.93 14.65
CA LYS A 83 -21.67 -9.75 15.51
C LYS A 83 -22.93 -9.60 16.38
N VAL A 84 -22.88 -10.25 17.53
CA VAL A 84 -23.99 -10.36 18.47
C VAL A 84 -23.52 -9.91 19.84
N TYR A 85 -24.29 -9.02 20.46
CA TYR A 85 -24.05 -8.53 21.82
C TYR A 85 -25.34 -8.68 22.60
N LEU A 86 -25.33 -9.51 23.65
CA LEU A 86 -26.47 -9.75 24.53
C LEU A 86 -26.12 -9.24 25.92
N PHE A 87 -27.07 -8.57 26.55
CA PHE A 87 -26.94 -8.00 27.89
C PHE A 87 -28.14 -8.41 28.72
N ARG A 88 -27.92 -9.01 29.89
CA ARG A 88 -28.98 -9.34 30.84
C ARG A 88 -28.94 -8.41 32.04
N ILE A 89 -30.11 -7.86 32.42
CA ILE A 89 -30.31 -7.07 33.64
C ILE A 89 -31.50 -7.66 34.38
N GLY A 90 -31.27 -8.28 35.54
CA GLY A 90 -32.25 -9.12 36.21
C GLY A 90 -32.68 -10.28 35.32
N GLU A 91 -33.96 -10.35 35.00
CA GLU A 91 -34.56 -11.37 34.13
C GLU A 91 -34.72 -10.91 32.67
N GLN A 92 -34.35 -9.67 32.35
CA GLN A 92 -34.60 -9.08 31.03
C GLN A 92 -33.32 -9.01 30.21
N TRP A 93 -33.38 -9.55 28.99
CA TRP A 93 -32.35 -9.43 27.98
C TRP A 93 -32.53 -8.20 27.09
N THR A 94 -31.43 -7.71 26.56
CA THR A 94 -31.37 -6.77 25.43
C THR A 94 -30.28 -7.21 24.48
N GLY A 95 -30.57 -7.27 23.20
CA GLY A 95 -29.64 -7.78 22.18
C GLY A 95 -29.42 -6.83 21.03
N PHE A 96 -28.21 -6.89 20.49
CA PHE A 96 -27.78 -6.14 19.31
C PHE A 96 -27.18 -7.11 18.30
N VAL A 97 -27.78 -7.15 17.10
CA VAL A 97 -27.32 -8.00 15.99
C VAL A 97 -27.14 -7.12 14.75
N GLY A 98 -25.96 -7.15 14.13
CA GLY A 98 -25.67 -6.23 13.03
C GLY A 98 -24.36 -6.50 12.31
N SER A 99 -23.84 -5.48 11.63
CA SER A 99 -22.57 -5.52 10.89
C SER A 99 -21.34 -5.12 11.73
N GLY A 100 -21.54 -4.44 12.87
CA GLY A 100 -20.46 -3.87 13.67
C GLY A 100 -19.71 -4.89 14.54
N ASN A 101 -18.46 -5.19 14.18
CA ASN A 101 -17.55 -6.01 15.01
C ASN A 101 -17.16 -5.29 16.30
N CYS A 102 -16.62 -6.03 17.27
CA CYS A 102 -16.12 -5.52 18.55
C CYS A 102 -14.80 -4.75 18.37
N THR A 103 -14.88 -3.63 17.66
CA THR A 103 -13.77 -2.74 17.33
C THR A 103 -14.24 -1.29 17.45
N LYS A 104 -13.30 -0.33 17.55
CA LYS A 104 -13.67 1.10 17.49
C LYS A 104 -14.47 1.45 16.24
N GLY A 105 -14.07 0.86 15.11
CA GLY A 105 -14.80 0.92 13.83
C GLY A 105 -16.26 0.52 13.97
N GLY A 106 -16.49 -0.74 14.38
CA GLY A 106 -17.82 -1.33 14.44
C GLY A 106 -18.74 -0.79 15.55
N ILE A 107 -18.16 -0.21 16.62
CA ILE A 107 -18.95 0.33 17.73
C ILE A 107 -19.27 1.83 17.56
N GLU A 108 -18.34 2.60 16.97
CA GLU A 108 -18.40 4.08 17.01
C GLU A 108 -18.32 4.76 15.64
N SER A 109 -17.36 4.40 14.78
CA SER A 109 -16.96 5.27 13.66
C SER A 109 -17.44 4.84 12.28
N ASN A 110 -17.57 3.54 12.02
CA ASN A 110 -17.99 3.04 10.71
C ASN A 110 -19.48 3.29 10.48
N LEU A 111 -19.88 3.30 9.20
CA LEU A 111 -21.30 3.23 8.84
C LEU A 111 -21.78 1.78 9.01
N GLU A 112 -22.40 1.50 10.15
CA GLU A 112 -22.88 0.16 10.50
C GLU A 112 -24.42 0.09 10.45
N MET A 113 -24.93 -1.14 10.34
CA MET A 113 -26.35 -1.45 10.44
C MET A 113 -26.58 -2.47 11.55
N THR A 114 -27.25 -2.04 12.62
CA THR A 114 -27.55 -2.88 13.78
C THR A 114 -29.03 -2.81 14.15
N LEU A 115 -29.62 -3.97 14.46
CA LEU A 115 -30.93 -4.08 15.07
C LEU A 115 -30.78 -4.28 16.56
N LYS A 116 -31.44 -3.43 17.34
CA LYS A 116 -31.70 -3.64 18.75
C LYS A 116 -33.01 -4.40 18.92
N THR A 117 -33.00 -5.46 19.72
CA THR A 117 -34.19 -6.19 20.14
C THR A 117 -34.25 -6.30 21.68
N GLU A 118 -35.48 -6.24 22.19
CA GLU A 118 -35.85 -6.48 23.60
C GLU A 118 -36.93 -7.58 23.65
N ASP A 119 -37.16 -8.27 22.52
CA ASP A 119 -38.06 -9.43 22.43
C ASP A 119 -37.42 -10.64 23.12
N GLN A 120 -37.99 -11.06 24.24
CA GLN A 120 -37.35 -12.03 25.12
C GLN A 120 -37.25 -13.41 24.49
N ASP A 121 -38.25 -13.86 23.73
CA ASP A 121 -38.22 -15.16 23.05
C ASP A 121 -37.05 -15.22 22.06
N THR A 122 -36.91 -14.21 21.18
CA THR A 122 -35.75 -14.10 20.27
C THR A 122 -34.42 -14.06 21.02
N LEU A 123 -34.38 -13.38 22.18
CA LEU A 123 -33.13 -13.21 22.94
C LEU A 123 -32.70 -14.49 23.64
N ILE A 124 -33.66 -15.29 24.12
CA ILE A 124 -33.41 -16.61 24.67
C ILE A 124 -32.85 -17.51 23.57
N GLU A 125 -33.44 -17.54 22.38
CA GLU A 125 -32.91 -18.31 21.24
C GLU A 125 -31.46 -17.89 20.88
N LEU A 126 -31.16 -16.59 20.91
CA LEU A 126 -29.81 -16.07 20.65
C LEU A 126 -28.82 -16.44 21.76
N ALA A 127 -29.25 -16.47 23.02
CA ALA A 127 -28.42 -16.89 24.15
C ALA A 127 -28.16 -18.41 24.09
N GLU A 128 -29.15 -19.23 23.79
CA GLU A 128 -29.00 -20.67 23.57
C GLU A 128 -28.06 -20.98 22.39
N TRP A 129 -28.19 -20.21 21.30
CA TRP A 129 -27.25 -20.27 20.19
C TRP A 129 -25.84 -19.90 20.64
N PHE A 130 -25.67 -18.83 21.42
CA PHE A 130 -24.37 -18.43 21.93
C PHE A 130 -23.76 -19.56 22.77
N ASP A 131 -24.51 -20.09 23.73
CA ASP A 131 -24.05 -21.14 24.66
C ASP A 131 -23.66 -22.42 23.92
N LEU A 132 -24.45 -22.85 22.93
CA LEU A 132 -24.11 -24.00 22.09
C LEU A 132 -22.74 -23.81 21.44
N TYR A 133 -22.51 -22.66 20.82
CA TYR A 133 -21.26 -22.40 20.09
C TYR A 133 -20.09 -22.16 21.04
N PHE A 134 -20.32 -21.47 22.15
CA PHE A 134 -19.31 -21.20 23.16
C PHE A 134 -18.89 -22.50 23.87
N GLU A 135 -19.83 -23.36 24.26
CA GLU A 135 -19.52 -24.59 25.00
C GLU A 135 -19.09 -25.76 24.12
N LYS A 136 -19.67 -25.93 22.93
CA LYS A 136 -19.39 -27.10 22.07
C LYS A 136 -18.38 -26.83 20.97
N HIS A 137 -18.20 -25.58 20.55
CA HIS A 137 -17.38 -25.24 19.39
C HIS A 137 -16.28 -24.22 19.70
N GLY A 138 -16.31 -23.58 20.87
CA GLY A 138 -15.27 -22.68 21.32
C GLY A 138 -14.06 -23.45 21.87
N THR A 139 -12.88 -23.12 21.37
CA THR A 139 -11.61 -23.56 21.94
C THR A 139 -11.22 -22.58 23.06
N PRO A 140 -10.90 -23.04 24.29
CA PRO A 140 -10.43 -22.16 25.36
C PRO A 140 -9.24 -21.29 24.93
N LEU A 141 -9.26 -20.02 25.30
CA LEU A 141 -8.13 -19.13 25.09
C LEU A 141 -6.98 -19.51 26.02
N THR A 142 -5.80 -19.78 25.46
CA THR A 142 -4.57 -20.07 26.22
C THR A 142 -3.42 -19.19 25.76
N GLN A 143 -2.36 -19.12 26.55
CA GLN A 143 -1.15 -18.36 26.16
C GLN A 143 -0.51 -18.96 24.90
N GLU A 144 -0.47 -20.30 24.79
CA GLU A 144 0.09 -21.00 23.64
C GLU A 144 -0.63 -20.62 22.35
N PHE A 145 -1.97 -20.52 22.38
CA PHE A 145 -2.74 -20.06 21.23
C PHE A 145 -2.35 -18.63 20.81
N ILE A 146 -2.19 -17.72 21.79
CA ILE A 146 -1.85 -16.31 21.51
C ILE A 146 -0.46 -16.23 20.87
N ASP A 147 0.51 -16.96 21.39
CA ASP A 147 1.89 -16.96 20.91
C ASP A 147 1.97 -17.44 19.45
N GLU A 148 1.26 -18.50 19.09
CA GLU A 148 1.15 -18.97 17.70
C GLU A 148 0.42 -17.96 16.81
N TYR A 149 -0.67 -17.38 17.32
CA TYR A 149 -1.50 -16.46 16.56
C TYR A 149 -0.81 -15.12 16.24
N VAL A 150 0.09 -14.62 17.11
CA VAL A 150 0.84 -13.37 16.88
C VAL A 150 1.64 -13.41 15.58
N VAL A 151 2.25 -14.55 15.26
CA VAL A 151 3.04 -14.74 14.03
C VAL A 151 2.12 -14.65 12.81
N HIS A 152 0.99 -15.35 12.84
CA HIS A 152 -0.02 -15.31 11.77
C HIS A 152 -0.65 -13.92 11.59
N TYR A 153 -0.96 -13.24 12.69
CA TYR A 153 -1.53 -11.89 12.68
C TYR A 153 -0.59 -10.88 12.02
N SER A 154 0.70 -10.94 12.35
CA SER A 154 1.71 -10.02 11.82
C SER A 154 1.86 -10.17 10.31
N ALA A 155 1.96 -11.40 9.80
CA ALA A 155 2.05 -11.67 8.36
C ALA A 155 0.78 -11.23 7.60
N ARG A 156 -0.40 -11.41 8.19
CA ARG A 156 -1.67 -10.96 7.62
C ARG A 156 -1.79 -9.44 7.54
N LYS A 157 -1.39 -8.73 8.60
CA LYS A 157 -1.51 -7.28 8.70
C LYS A 157 -0.80 -6.57 7.55
N GLU A 158 0.41 -7.02 7.20
CA GLU A 158 1.17 -6.47 6.07
C GLU A 158 0.41 -6.63 4.72
N LEU A 159 -0.23 -7.77 4.50
CA LEU A 159 -1.03 -8.02 3.29
C LEU A 159 -2.29 -7.14 3.25
N GLU A 160 -2.94 -6.94 4.39
CA GLU A 160 -4.12 -6.07 4.48
C GLU A 160 -3.76 -4.60 4.24
N GLU A 161 -2.60 -4.15 4.71
CA GLU A 161 -2.07 -2.80 4.42
C GLU A 161 -1.79 -2.63 2.92
N GLU A 162 -1.19 -3.63 2.26
CA GLU A 162 -0.97 -3.61 0.80
C GLU A 162 -2.31 -3.55 0.03
N LEU A 163 -3.31 -4.34 0.45
CA LEU A 163 -4.64 -4.33 -0.14
C LEU A 163 -5.36 -2.99 0.08
N ALA A 164 -5.26 -2.42 1.29
CA ALA A 164 -5.83 -1.12 1.61
C ALA A 164 -5.19 -0.01 0.77
N ALA A 165 -3.87 -0.05 0.57
CA ALA A 165 -3.16 0.87 -0.31
C ALA A 165 -3.63 0.76 -1.77
N LYS A 166 -3.84 -0.47 -2.28
CA LYS A 166 -4.41 -0.70 -3.63
C LYS A 166 -5.82 -0.13 -3.75
N VAL A 167 -6.68 -0.32 -2.75
CA VAL A 167 -8.04 0.23 -2.75
C VAL A 167 -8.02 1.77 -2.68
N SER A 168 -7.14 2.34 -1.85
CA SER A 168 -6.95 3.79 -1.76
C SER A 168 -6.50 4.37 -3.11
N LYS A 169 -5.52 3.73 -3.74
CA LYS A 169 -5.05 4.07 -5.09
C LYS A 169 -6.18 4.02 -6.11
N PHE A 170 -7.00 2.96 -6.11
CA PHE A 170 -8.15 2.86 -7.01
C PHE A 170 -9.20 3.95 -6.78
N LYS A 171 -9.56 4.25 -5.52
CA LYS A 171 -10.49 5.34 -5.18
C LYS A 171 -9.97 6.69 -5.68
N ASN A 172 -8.66 6.90 -5.55
CA ASN A 172 -7.97 8.08 -6.06
C ASN A 172 -7.98 8.10 -7.60
N GLU A 173 -7.68 7.00 -8.27
CA GLU A 173 -7.62 6.95 -9.74
C GLU A 173 -8.98 7.08 -10.43
N THR A 174 -10.06 6.65 -9.79
CA THR A 174 -11.42 6.67 -10.37
C THR A 174 -12.20 7.94 -10.08
N GLY A 175 -11.63 8.88 -9.32
CA GLY A 175 -12.31 10.13 -8.94
C GLY A 175 -13.48 9.93 -7.99
N VAL A 176 -13.57 8.77 -7.33
CA VAL A 176 -14.51 8.53 -6.22
C VAL A 176 -14.13 9.42 -5.02
N SER A 177 -12.86 9.82 -4.90
CA SER A 177 -12.45 10.98 -4.11
C SER A 177 -12.68 12.28 -4.89
N LYS A 178 -13.42 13.22 -4.29
CA LYS A 178 -13.67 14.56 -4.85
C LYS A 178 -12.33 15.22 -5.24
N GLY A 179 -12.19 15.69 -6.48
CA GLY A 179 -11.14 16.66 -6.86
C GLY A 179 -10.18 16.30 -8.00
N ARG A 180 -10.28 15.14 -8.66
CA ARG A 180 -9.42 14.83 -9.84
C ARG A 180 -10.10 15.14 -11.17
N ARG A 181 -9.35 15.76 -12.08
CA ARG A 181 -9.77 16.08 -13.47
C ARG A 181 -9.85 14.78 -14.27
N LYS A 182 -10.88 14.63 -15.12
CA LYS A 182 -10.93 13.53 -16.08
C LYS A 182 -9.88 13.77 -17.15
N LEU A 183 -9.40 12.70 -17.80
CA LEU A 183 -8.44 12.83 -18.91
C LEU A 183 -8.98 13.75 -20.02
N SER A 184 -10.29 13.73 -20.26
CA SER A 184 -10.99 14.59 -21.22
C SER A 184 -10.96 16.08 -20.87
N ASP A 185 -10.66 16.44 -19.63
CA ASP A 185 -10.71 17.81 -19.13
C ASP A 185 -9.37 18.54 -19.30
N TYR A 186 -8.31 17.82 -19.70
CA TYR A 186 -6.98 18.39 -19.97
C TYR A 186 -6.90 18.99 -21.38
N VAL A 187 -6.12 20.06 -21.54
CA VAL A 187 -5.90 20.74 -22.83
C VAL A 187 -4.58 20.28 -23.43
N PHE A 188 -4.65 19.52 -24.52
CA PHE A 188 -3.47 18.91 -25.17
C PHE A 188 -2.85 19.76 -26.29
N THR A 189 -3.36 20.97 -26.52
CA THR A 189 -2.78 21.90 -27.50
C THR A 189 -1.32 22.15 -27.16
N ASP A 190 -0.44 21.98 -28.16
CA ASP A 190 1.02 22.09 -28.06
C ASP A 190 1.71 21.11 -27.09
N GLN A 191 1.01 20.09 -26.58
CA GLN A 191 1.61 19.10 -25.70
C GLN A 191 2.45 18.07 -26.46
N PHE A 192 3.56 17.60 -25.87
CA PHE A 192 4.39 16.57 -26.51
C PHE A 192 3.66 15.23 -26.51
N PHE A 193 3.14 14.80 -25.36
CA PHE A 193 2.23 13.67 -25.26
C PHE A 193 0.79 14.15 -25.41
N GLN A 194 0.13 13.68 -26.46
CA GLN A 194 -1.29 13.91 -26.75
C GLN A 194 -2.23 12.97 -25.98
N PHE A 195 -3.53 13.29 -25.95
CA PHE A 195 -4.59 12.51 -25.30
C PHE A 195 -4.48 11.00 -25.54
N GLU A 196 -4.23 10.58 -26.77
CA GLU A 196 -4.16 9.16 -27.14
C GLU A 196 -3.08 8.39 -26.38
N HIS A 197 -1.97 9.04 -26.01
CA HIS A 197 -0.88 8.38 -25.29
C HIS A 197 -1.26 8.06 -23.85
N TYR A 198 -2.00 8.95 -23.19
CA TYR A 198 -2.55 8.73 -21.85
C TYR A 198 -3.75 7.76 -21.91
N ASN A 199 -4.58 7.88 -22.94
CA ASN A 199 -5.79 7.08 -23.12
C ASN A 199 -5.50 5.58 -23.32
N ALA A 200 -4.30 5.22 -23.80
CA ALA A 200 -3.81 3.85 -23.96
C ALA A 200 -3.82 3.05 -22.64
N PHE A 201 -3.86 3.74 -21.49
CA PHE A 201 -3.82 3.15 -20.15
C PHE A 201 -5.14 3.27 -19.38
N THR A 202 -6.23 3.60 -20.07
CA THR A 202 -7.55 3.77 -19.44
C THR A 202 -8.40 2.51 -19.49
N GLY A 203 -9.40 2.42 -18.60
CA GLY A 203 -10.33 1.29 -18.55
C GLY A 203 -9.62 -0.04 -18.35
N SER A 204 -10.00 -1.05 -19.13
CA SER A 204 -9.40 -2.40 -19.11
C SER A 204 -8.18 -2.55 -20.02
N LYS A 205 -7.80 -1.52 -20.79
CA LYS A 205 -6.69 -1.60 -21.76
C LYS A 205 -5.37 -2.07 -21.15
N PRO A 206 -4.97 -1.66 -19.93
CA PRO A 206 -3.74 -2.17 -19.30
C PRO A 206 -3.68 -3.68 -19.09
N ILE A 207 -4.81 -4.39 -19.13
CA ILE A 207 -4.93 -5.84 -18.89
C ILE A 207 -5.16 -6.58 -20.20
N LEU A 208 -5.82 -5.93 -21.16
CA LEU A 208 -6.18 -6.53 -22.44
C LEU A 208 -5.03 -6.38 -23.46
N ASP A 209 -4.74 -7.47 -24.16
CA ASP A 209 -3.77 -7.50 -25.27
C ASP A 209 -4.45 -7.63 -26.65
N THR A 210 -5.61 -7.00 -26.83
CA THR A 210 -6.26 -6.95 -28.15
C THR A 210 -5.40 -6.15 -29.14
N PRO A 211 -5.54 -6.39 -30.47
CA PRO A 211 -4.82 -5.62 -31.48
C PRO A 211 -4.99 -4.10 -31.31
N GLU A 212 -6.17 -3.63 -30.91
CA GLU A 212 -6.47 -2.22 -30.69
C GLU A 212 -5.71 -1.66 -29.48
N ALA A 213 -5.76 -2.35 -28.34
CA ALA A 213 -5.04 -1.94 -27.12
C ALA A 213 -3.53 -1.94 -27.36
N ARG A 214 -3.02 -2.92 -28.13
CA ARG A 214 -1.62 -2.99 -28.54
C ARG A 214 -1.24 -1.84 -29.45
N GLN A 215 -2.07 -1.51 -30.45
CA GLN A 215 -1.82 -0.40 -31.36
C GLN A 215 -1.81 0.95 -30.63
N GLU A 216 -2.69 1.15 -29.64
CA GLU A 216 -2.67 2.36 -28.82
C GLU A 216 -1.38 2.49 -28.00
N ARG A 217 -0.90 1.41 -27.37
CA ARG A 217 0.38 1.42 -26.64
C ARG A 217 1.58 1.53 -27.56
N PHE A 218 1.50 1.00 -28.78
CA PHE A 218 2.55 1.16 -29.78
C PHE A 218 2.80 2.64 -30.11
N LYS A 219 1.73 3.45 -30.24
CA LYS A 219 1.89 4.91 -30.40
C LYS A 219 2.61 5.57 -29.23
N VAL A 220 2.37 5.10 -28.00
CA VAL A 220 3.12 5.58 -26.81
C VAL A 220 4.61 5.24 -26.95
N GLN A 221 4.93 4.02 -27.38
CA GLN A 221 6.31 3.63 -27.63
C GLN A 221 6.95 4.50 -28.72
N GLU A 222 6.29 4.72 -29.86
CA GLU A 222 6.79 5.59 -30.94
C GLU A 222 7.10 6.99 -30.41
N LYS A 223 6.22 7.54 -29.56
CA LYS A 223 6.41 8.88 -29.00
C LYS A 223 7.53 8.94 -27.96
N LEU A 224 7.74 7.88 -27.19
CA LEU A 224 8.89 7.74 -26.29
C LEU A 224 10.22 7.62 -27.07
N LEU A 225 10.21 6.96 -28.24
CA LEU A 225 11.38 6.89 -29.12
C LEU A 225 11.69 8.25 -29.76
N ASP A 226 10.68 9.02 -30.22
CA ASP A 226 10.87 10.43 -30.66
C ASP A 226 11.47 11.30 -29.54
N LEU A 227 11.09 11.05 -28.29
CA LEU A 227 11.68 11.73 -27.13
C LEU A 227 13.14 11.30 -26.89
N HIS A 228 13.43 10.00 -26.99
CA HIS A 228 14.77 9.45 -26.83
C HIS A 228 15.77 10.06 -27.80
N GLU A 229 15.42 10.17 -29.09
CA GLU A 229 16.27 10.78 -30.13
C GLU A 229 16.67 12.23 -29.80
N LYS A 230 15.88 12.93 -28.98
CA LYS A 230 16.14 14.31 -28.55
C LYS A 230 16.91 14.37 -27.23
N LEU A 231 16.66 13.44 -26.32
CA LEU A 231 17.28 13.42 -24.99
C LEU A 231 18.69 12.84 -25.01
N TYR A 232 18.89 11.70 -25.68
CA TYR A 232 20.14 10.96 -25.55
C TYR A 232 21.39 11.73 -26.03
N PRO A 233 21.34 12.49 -27.15
CA PRO A 233 22.45 13.36 -27.52
C PRO A 233 22.78 14.42 -26.46
N GLU A 234 21.78 14.95 -25.74
CA GLU A 234 22.00 15.92 -24.67
C GLU A 234 22.61 15.26 -23.42
N ILE A 235 22.20 14.04 -23.08
CA ILE A 235 22.83 13.21 -22.04
C ILE A 235 24.32 13.00 -22.36
N GLN A 236 24.63 12.65 -23.61
CA GLN A 236 26.00 12.45 -24.06
C GLN A 236 26.83 13.74 -23.99
N LYS A 237 26.28 14.88 -24.40
CA LYS A 237 26.95 16.20 -24.29
C LYS A 237 27.29 16.58 -22.85
N ARG A 238 26.46 16.20 -21.89
CA ARG A 238 26.70 16.42 -20.44
C ARG A 238 27.77 15.49 -19.87
N GLY A 239 28.17 14.45 -20.60
CA GLY A 239 29.17 13.47 -20.16
C GLY A 239 28.68 12.56 -19.02
N TRP A 240 27.35 12.42 -18.86
CA TRP A 240 26.79 11.55 -17.84
C TRP A 240 27.00 10.08 -18.19
N LYS A 241 27.48 9.30 -17.22
CA LYS A 241 27.65 7.85 -17.32
C LYS A 241 26.34 7.10 -17.07
N VAL A 242 25.32 7.45 -17.84
CA VAL A 242 24.07 6.70 -17.99
C VAL A 242 23.84 6.45 -19.47
N TYR A 243 23.46 5.23 -19.81
CA TYR A 243 23.49 4.73 -21.17
C TYR A 243 22.10 4.26 -21.57
N GLU A 244 21.78 4.41 -22.85
CA GLU A 244 20.63 3.73 -23.44
C GLU A 244 20.81 2.21 -23.37
N HIS A 245 19.73 1.48 -23.62
CA HIS A 245 19.83 0.03 -23.72
C HIS A 245 20.55 -0.38 -25.01
N HIS A 246 21.57 -1.24 -24.92
CA HIS A 246 22.36 -1.74 -26.06
C HIS A 246 21.50 -2.39 -27.17
N MET A 247 20.44 -3.10 -26.78
CA MET A 247 19.38 -3.54 -27.68
C MET A 247 18.32 -2.45 -27.93
N PRO A 248 18.12 -1.95 -29.17
CA PRO A 248 17.17 -0.87 -29.47
C PRO A 248 15.73 -1.17 -29.06
N GLN A 249 15.28 -2.42 -29.16
CA GLN A 249 13.94 -2.85 -28.75
C GLN A 249 13.69 -2.79 -27.23
N HIS A 250 14.71 -2.48 -26.44
CA HIS A 250 14.64 -2.38 -24.97
C HIS A 250 14.98 -0.98 -24.45
N ILE A 251 15.15 0.01 -25.33
CA ILE A 251 15.23 1.43 -24.96
C ILE A 251 13.96 1.85 -24.21
N THR A 252 12.82 1.32 -24.63
CA THR A 252 11.53 1.48 -23.95
C THR A 252 11.02 0.14 -23.43
N SER A 253 10.07 0.22 -22.49
CA SER A 253 9.30 -0.92 -22.05
C SER A 253 8.41 -1.51 -23.13
N SER A 254 8.06 -2.78 -23.00
CA SER A 254 7.16 -3.45 -23.95
C SER A 254 5.77 -2.83 -23.97
N TYR A 255 5.23 -2.62 -25.17
CA TYR A 255 3.87 -2.15 -25.43
C TYR A 255 2.83 -3.28 -25.52
N TRP A 256 3.23 -4.55 -25.32
CA TRP A 256 2.36 -5.71 -25.43
C TRP A 256 2.65 -6.74 -24.31
N HIS A 257 1.65 -7.54 -23.98
CA HIS A 257 1.81 -8.56 -22.94
C HIS A 257 2.62 -9.75 -23.44
N ASN A 258 3.74 -10.03 -22.78
CA ASN A 258 4.59 -11.19 -23.03
C ASN A 258 5.01 -11.82 -21.71
N GLU A 259 5.73 -12.95 -21.75
CA GLU A 259 6.16 -13.70 -20.55
C GLU A 259 6.96 -12.87 -19.54
N ARG A 260 7.62 -11.80 -19.99
CA ARG A 260 8.44 -10.91 -19.16
C ARG A 260 7.75 -9.59 -18.82
N ALA A 261 6.64 -9.28 -19.50
CA ALA A 261 5.88 -8.06 -19.25
C ALA A 261 5.07 -8.18 -17.94
N SER A 262 4.70 -7.04 -17.38
CA SER A 262 3.74 -7.04 -16.28
C SER A 262 2.39 -7.61 -16.74
N LYS A 263 1.66 -8.24 -15.80
CA LYS A 263 0.25 -8.60 -16.01
C LYS A 263 -0.63 -7.37 -16.27
N GLU A 264 -0.17 -6.18 -15.88
CA GLU A 264 -0.85 -4.91 -16.06
C GLU A 264 0.12 -3.86 -16.62
N LEU A 265 -0.06 -3.47 -17.88
CA LEU A 265 0.70 -2.41 -18.55
C LEU A 265 0.05 -1.05 -18.26
N THR A 266 0.24 -0.54 -17.04
CA THR A 266 -0.35 0.74 -16.58
C THR A 266 0.44 1.98 -16.99
N ALA A 267 1.65 1.78 -17.51
CA ALA A 267 2.50 2.80 -18.09
C ALA A 267 3.47 2.17 -19.09
N LEU A 268 3.99 2.99 -19.99
CA LEU A 268 5.22 2.70 -20.73
C LEU A 268 6.30 3.66 -20.29
N TRP A 269 7.55 3.22 -20.35
CA TRP A 269 8.70 3.99 -19.90
C TRP A 269 9.87 3.95 -20.87
N LEU A 270 10.60 5.06 -20.90
CA LEU A 270 11.94 5.23 -21.48
C LEU A 270 12.94 5.25 -20.32
N HIS A 271 14.11 4.61 -20.47
CA HIS A 271 15.08 4.54 -19.38
C HIS A 271 16.54 4.61 -19.84
N TYR A 272 17.39 5.07 -18.93
CA TYR A 272 18.85 5.14 -19.07
C TYR A 272 19.52 4.60 -17.80
N GLY A 273 20.56 3.78 -17.96
CA GLY A 273 21.16 3.04 -16.84
C GLY A 273 22.65 2.73 -17.02
N ARG A 274 23.09 1.57 -16.53
CA ARG A 274 24.48 1.10 -16.64
C ARG A 274 24.87 0.77 -18.09
N SER A 275 26.17 0.83 -18.38
CA SER A 275 26.69 0.43 -19.70
C SER A 275 26.55 -1.09 -19.92
N GLU A 276 26.65 -1.54 -21.17
CA GLU A 276 26.64 -2.97 -21.48
C GLU A 276 27.78 -3.72 -20.78
N GLU A 277 28.98 -3.14 -20.71
CA GLU A 277 30.13 -3.74 -20.03
C GLU A 277 29.90 -3.89 -18.53
N GLU A 278 29.26 -2.90 -17.90
CA GLU A 278 28.88 -3.00 -16.49
C GLU A 278 27.84 -4.11 -16.29
N LEU A 279 26.80 -4.17 -17.12
CA LEU A 279 25.78 -5.21 -17.02
C LEU A 279 26.40 -6.61 -17.14
N ASP A 280 27.29 -6.81 -18.10
CA ASP A 280 28.03 -8.07 -18.28
C ASP A 280 28.89 -8.43 -17.06
N ALA A 281 29.53 -7.44 -16.43
CA ALA A 281 30.31 -7.67 -15.22
C ALA A 281 29.43 -8.11 -14.05
N TYR A 282 28.25 -7.49 -13.88
CA TYR A 282 27.28 -7.87 -12.85
C TYR A 282 26.64 -9.22 -13.10
N GLN A 283 26.36 -9.59 -14.35
CA GLN A 283 25.87 -10.93 -14.68
C GLN A 283 26.89 -12.00 -14.29
N LYS A 284 28.18 -11.76 -14.56
CA LYS A 284 29.26 -12.68 -14.14
C LYS A 284 29.39 -12.78 -12.62
N ALA A 285 29.18 -11.68 -11.90
CA ALA A 285 29.36 -11.64 -10.44
C ALA A 285 28.16 -12.15 -9.64
N TYR A 286 26.93 -11.89 -10.10
CA TYR A 286 25.71 -12.15 -9.33
C TYR A 286 24.68 -13.03 -10.05
N GLY A 287 24.88 -13.37 -11.32
CA GLY A 287 24.04 -14.26 -12.11
C GLY A 287 23.28 -13.58 -13.26
N ASP A 288 22.78 -14.40 -14.18
CA ASP A 288 22.17 -14.00 -15.47
C ASP A 288 20.93 -13.09 -15.34
N ASN A 289 20.32 -13.02 -14.16
CA ASN A 289 19.17 -12.16 -13.90
C ASN A 289 19.53 -10.67 -13.74
N MET A 290 20.82 -10.32 -13.64
CA MET A 290 21.34 -8.94 -13.61
C MET A 290 21.22 -8.23 -14.97
N THR A 291 19.99 -8.08 -15.43
CA THR A 291 19.64 -7.29 -16.62
C THR A 291 19.52 -5.81 -16.27
N SER A 292 19.38 -4.95 -17.28
CA SER A 292 19.15 -3.50 -17.09
C SER A 292 17.99 -3.19 -16.13
N LEU A 293 16.96 -4.03 -16.08
CA LEU A 293 15.80 -3.86 -15.18
C LEU A 293 16.14 -4.13 -13.70
N PHE A 294 17.21 -4.88 -13.44
CA PHE A 294 17.74 -5.17 -12.10
C PHE A 294 18.77 -4.15 -11.62
N HIS A 295 18.88 -3.00 -12.29
CA HIS A 295 19.71 -1.88 -11.87
C HIS A 295 18.93 -0.57 -11.81
N MET A 296 19.51 0.39 -11.10
CA MET A 296 19.01 1.76 -11.02
C MET A 296 18.98 2.42 -12.38
N ARG A 297 17.95 3.25 -12.61
CA ARG A 297 17.69 3.89 -13.90
C ARG A 297 17.13 5.29 -13.72
N LEU A 298 17.49 6.19 -14.63
CA LEU A 298 16.73 7.41 -14.87
C LEU A 298 15.61 7.10 -15.86
N GLU A 299 14.35 7.39 -15.49
CA GLU A 299 13.17 6.98 -16.26
C GLU A 299 12.23 8.16 -16.56
N VAL A 300 11.58 8.10 -17.72
CA VAL A 300 10.40 8.90 -18.07
C VAL A 300 9.25 7.92 -18.29
N LEU A 301 8.17 8.04 -17.54
CA LEU A 301 7.00 7.15 -17.59
C LEU A 301 5.73 7.91 -18.00
N VAL A 302 4.98 7.33 -18.92
CA VAL A 302 3.66 7.83 -19.33
C VAL A 302 2.59 6.96 -18.66
N PHE A 303 1.87 7.51 -17.69
CA PHE A 303 0.71 6.88 -17.06
C PHE A 303 -0.58 7.36 -17.71
N LYS A 304 -1.74 6.82 -17.28
CA LYS A 304 -3.06 7.31 -17.75
C LYS A 304 -3.40 8.74 -17.36
N SER A 305 -2.78 9.28 -16.31
CA SER A 305 -3.18 10.55 -15.70
C SER A 305 -2.07 11.59 -15.61
N HIS A 306 -0.82 11.21 -15.90
CA HIS A 306 0.34 12.07 -15.70
C HIS A 306 1.58 11.52 -16.42
N LEU A 307 2.57 12.39 -16.61
CA LEU A 307 3.94 12.01 -16.91
C LEU A 307 4.73 11.96 -15.59
N TRP A 308 5.62 10.99 -15.44
CA TRP A 308 6.47 10.87 -14.25
C TRP A 308 7.93 10.81 -14.67
N ILE A 309 8.78 11.59 -14.01
CA ILE A 309 10.23 11.61 -14.22
C ILE A 309 10.91 11.19 -12.92
N GLU A 310 11.82 10.23 -12.97
CA GLU A 310 12.42 9.68 -11.75
C GLU A 310 13.83 9.11 -11.91
N LEU A 311 14.49 9.00 -10.75
CA LEU A 311 15.48 7.98 -10.45
C LEU A 311 14.76 6.78 -9.84
N ARG A 312 14.65 5.70 -10.60
CA ARG A 312 14.25 4.39 -10.08
C ARG A 312 15.45 3.71 -9.45
N VAL A 313 15.47 3.60 -8.12
CA VAL A 313 16.48 2.83 -7.39
C VAL A 313 16.16 1.34 -7.46
N GLY A 314 14.89 0.95 -7.28
CA GLY A 314 14.49 -0.45 -7.42
C GLY A 314 12.99 -0.67 -7.28
N LYS A 315 12.55 -1.86 -7.71
CA LYS A 315 11.20 -2.37 -7.50
C LYS A 315 11.30 -3.84 -7.14
N ARG A 316 10.76 -4.22 -5.98
CA ARG A 316 10.95 -5.58 -5.45
C ARG A 316 12.46 -5.90 -5.49
N ASP A 317 12.88 -7.14 -5.74
CA ASP A 317 14.30 -7.54 -5.68
C ASP A 317 15.22 -6.90 -6.73
N GLY A 318 14.72 -5.97 -7.55
CA GLY A 318 15.53 -5.16 -8.45
C GLY A 318 16.54 -4.28 -7.71
N SER A 319 17.74 -4.16 -8.29
CA SER A 319 18.86 -3.36 -7.78
C SER A 319 19.32 -3.73 -6.37
N HIS A 320 19.22 -5.00 -5.99
CA HIS A 320 19.67 -5.43 -4.66
C HIS A 320 21.15 -5.12 -4.35
N PRO A 321 22.12 -5.08 -5.31
CA PRO A 321 23.48 -4.64 -4.99
C PRO A 321 23.52 -3.15 -4.63
N ASP A 322 22.87 -2.29 -5.42
CA ASP A 322 22.82 -0.84 -5.17
C ASP A 322 22.07 -0.54 -3.86
N ARG A 323 20.95 -1.23 -3.60
CA ARG A 323 20.18 -1.07 -2.35
C ARG A 323 20.92 -1.60 -1.13
N GLY A 324 21.66 -2.70 -1.29
CA GLY A 324 22.56 -3.22 -0.26
C GLY A 324 23.66 -2.22 0.07
N TYR A 325 24.26 -1.63 -0.95
CA TYR A 325 25.27 -0.57 -0.82
C TYR A 325 24.72 0.65 -0.09
N ILE A 326 23.58 1.20 -0.52
CA ILE A 326 22.92 2.34 0.14
C ILE A 326 22.67 2.03 1.63
N ARG A 327 22.12 0.84 1.94
CA ARG A 327 21.85 0.44 3.32
C ARG A 327 23.11 0.38 4.16
N GLU A 328 24.20 -0.15 3.62
CA GLU A 328 25.48 -0.20 4.34
C GLU A 328 26.04 1.21 4.56
N GLN A 329 26.06 2.05 3.53
CA GLN A 329 26.53 3.43 3.64
C GLN A 329 25.73 4.25 4.67
N LEU A 330 24.40 4.11 4.71
CA LEU A 330 23.57 4.77 5.72
C LEU A 330 23.87 4.33 7.15
N LYS A 331 24.35 3.10 7.35
CA LYS A 331 24.69 2.57 8.68
C LYS A 331 26.08 3.00 9.15
N SER A 332 27.04 3.09 8.23
CA SER A 332 28.46 3.22 8.57
C SER A 332 29.16 4.47 8.02
N ASN A 333 28.51 5.27 7.16
CA ASN A 333 29.12 6.42 6.52
C ASN A 333 28.30 7.72 6.71
N GLU A 334 28.78 8.55 7.63
CA GLU A 334 28.18 9.84 7.95
C GLU A 334 28.29 10.86 6.80
N VAL A 335 29.36 10.78 6.00
CA VAL A 335 29.56 11.65 4.84
C VAL A 335 28.54 11.32 3.76
N PHE A 336 28.32 10.03 3.48
CA PHE A 336 27.27 9.60 2.57
C PHE A 336 25.90 10.08 3.02
N THR A 337 25.56 9.91 4.31
CA THR A 337 24.26 10.31 4.85
C THR A 337 24.04 11.82 4.75
N SER A 338 25.07 12.61 5.05
CA SER A 338 25.02 14.07 4.93
C SER A 338 24.89 14.53 3.47
N GLU A 339 25.63 13.89 2.56
CA GLU A 339 25.57 14.20 1.14
C GLU A 339 24.24 13.80 0.51
N TYR A 340 23.69 12.63 0.88
CA TYR A 340 22.37 12.19 0.45
C TYR A 340 21.30 13.20 0.87
N PHE A 341 21.29 13.61 2.15
CA PHE A 341 20.36 14.62 2.64
C PHE A 341 20.52 15.94 1.88
N ARG A 342 21.75 16.44 1.70
CA ARG A 342 22.02 17.67 0.94
C ARG A 342 21.46 17.60 -0.48
N LEU A 343 21.78 16.55 -1.22
CA LEU A 343 21.32 16.37 -2.60
C LEU A 343 19.80 16.25 -2.69
N LEU A 344 19.17 15.58 -1.73
CA LEU A 344 17.71 15.46 -1.69
C LEU A 344 17.04 16.83 -1.44
N GLN A 345 17.63 17.67 -0.59
CA GLN A 345 17.14 19.03 -0.33
C GLN A 345 17.41 20.02 -1.47
N GLU A 346 18.23 19.67 -2.46
CA GLU A 346 18.45 20.48 -3.67
C GLU A 346 17.43 20.19 -4.78
N LEU A 347 16.63 19.14 -4.62
CA LEU A 347 15.53 18.84 -5.54
C LEU A 347 14.42 19.90 -5.41
N ASP A 348 13.65 20.10 -6.48
CA ASP A 348 12.54 21.04 -6.44
C ASP A 348 11.38 20.51 -5.55
N PRO A 349 10.54 21.39 -4.97
CA PRO A 349 9.44 20.98 -4.10
C PRO A 349 8.48 19.91 -4.63
N PRO A 350 8.19 19.81 -5.94
CA PRO A 350 7.34 18.73 -6.46
C PRO A 350 7.96 17.33 -6.42
N PHE A 351 9.25 17.18 -6.09
CA PHE A 351 9.88 15.86 -5.95
C PHE A 351 9.41 15.15 -4.68
N THR A 352 9.29 13.83 -4.80
CA THR A 352 8.96 12.94 -3.70
C THR A 352 9.93 11.76 -3.67
N LEU A 353 10.16 11.23 -2.47
CA LEU A 353 10.84 9.97 -2.23
C LEU A 353 9.77 8.91 -1.87
N THR A 354 9.74 7.81 -2.61
CA THR A 354 8.86 6.67 -2.30
C THR A 354 9.66 5.48 -1.80
N ILE A 355 9.43 5.05 -0.55
CA ILE A 355 9.99 3.84 0.07
C ILE A 355 8.88 3.19 0.91
N ALA A 356 8.85 1.85 0.98
CA ALA A 356 7.84 1.13 1.77
C ALA A 356 6.36 1.45 1.42
N ASN A 357 6.10 1.83 0.16
CA ASN A 357 4.81 2.35 -0.34
C ASN A 357 4.36 3.69 0.27
N GLU A 358 5.23 4.35 1.04
CA GLU A 358 5.03 5.70 1.53
C GLU A 358 5.73 6.68 0.59
N GLU A 359 5.02 7.72 0.16
CA GLU A 359 5.53 8.78 -0.73
C GLU A 359 5.58 10.08 0.06
N VAL A 360 6.80 10.60 0.25
CA VAL A 360 7.08 11.76 1.11
C VAL A 360 7.71 12.86 0.26
N PRO A 361 7.20 14.11 0.31
CA PRO A 361 7.87 15.26 -0.30
C PRO A 361 9.30 15.40 0.22
N VAL A 362 10.23 15.70 -0.67
CA VAL A 362 11.67 15.70 -0.35
C VAL A 362 12.08 16.73 0.71
N HIS A 363 11.29 17.80 0.90
CA HIS A 363 11.53 18.82 1.92
C HIS A 363 10.79 18.58 3.24
N ASP A 364 10.02 17.50 3.35
CA ASP A 364 9.31 17.18 4.60
C ASP A 364 10.20 16.43 5.61
N PHE A 365 11.40 15.99 5.19
CA PHE A 365 12.39 15.40 6.09
C PHE A 365 13.02 16.46 6.99
N GLU A 366 12.92 16.27 8.31
CA GLU A 366 13.40 17.24 9.31
C GLU A 366 14.92 17.39 9.29
N ASP A 367 15.62 16.26 9.20
CA ASP A 367 17.08 16.20 9.14
C ASP A 367 17.58 14.91 8.45
N LYS A 368 18.89 14.75 8.41
CA LYS A 368 19.54 13.59 7.78
C LYS A 368 19.28 12.27 8.51
N GLU A 369 19.01 12.30 9.82
CA GLU A 369 18.72 11.09 10.58
C GLU A 369 17.28 10.64 10.33
N ASP A 370 16.33 11.57 10.23
CA ASP A 370 14.95 11.30 9.79
C ASP A 370 14.93 10.65 8.39
N LEU A 371 15.61 11.27 7.41
CA LEU A 371 15.76 10.70 6.06
C LEU A 371 16.40 9.30 6.08
N LYS A 372 17.42 9.09 6.92
CA LYS A 372 18.08 7.79 7.06
C LYS A 372 17.14 6.75 7.65
N GLN A 373 16.41 7.06 8.72
CA GLN A 373 15.46 6.13 9.31
C GLN A 373 14.34 5.78 8.33
N PHE A 374 13.81 6.76 7.60
CA PHE A 374 12.86 6.52 6.52
C PHE A 374 13.44 5.62 5.43
N THR A 375 14.66 5.90 4.97
CA THR A 375 15.30 5.12 3.90
C THR A 375 15.63 3.69 4.33
N LEU A 376 15.96 3.46 5.61
CA LEU A 376 16.24 2.12 6.15
C LEU A 376 14.99 1.23 6.28
N GLN A 377 13.78 1.77 6.14
CA GLN A 377 12.55 0.98 6.02
C GLN A 377 12.49 0.18 4.70
N ASP A 378 13.41 0.44 3.77
CA ASP A 378 13.51 -0.24 2.49
C ASP A 378 13.58 -1.77 2.64
N ASN A 379 12.58 -2.44 2.06
CA ASN A 379 12.53 -3.89 1.94
C ASN A 379 12.57 -4.31 0.46
N PRO A 380 13.74 -4.82 -0.02
CA PRO A 380 13.92 -5.30 -1.37
C PRO A 380 12.86 -6.28 -1.82
N GLY A 381 12.41 -7.24 -1.02
CA GLY A 381 11.42 -8.22 -1.49
C GLY A 381 10.05 -7.64 -1.89
N LYS A 382 9.71 -6.43 -1.45
CA LYS A 382 8.31 -5.96 -1.45
C LYS A 382 8.08 -4.64 -2.18
N TYR A 383 8.94 -3.65 -1.98
CA TYR A 383 8.57 -2.25 -2.24
C TYR A 383 9.31 -1.59 -3.39
N TYR A 384 8.77 -0.45 -3.83
CA TYR A 384 9.50 0.51 -4.67
C TYR A 384 10.47 1.31 -3.81
N PHE A 385 11.61 1.64 -4.41
CA PHE A 385 12.49 2.72 -3.98
C PHE A 385 12.69 3.61 -5.22
N ARG A 386 12.15 4.82 -5.19
CA ARG A 386 12.22 5.79 -6.29
C ARG A 386 12.20 7.23 -5.79
N ILE A 387 12.81 8.13 -6.54
CA ILE A 387 12.77 9.57 -6.31
C ILE A 387 12.31 10.21 -7.61
N GLY A 388 11.23 10.99 -7.59
CA GLY A 388 10.68 11.55 -8.82
C GLY A 388 9.60 12.58 -8.61
N ARG A 389 9.08 13.12 -9.71
CA ARG A 389 7.97 14.08 -9.69
C ARG A 389 6.97 13.84 -10.81
N GLU A 390 5.75 14.30 -10.55
CA GLU A 390 4.60 14.24 -11.45
C GLU A 390 4.47 15.51 -12.29
N TYR A 391 4.07 15.35 -13.56
CA TYR A 391 3.57 16.42 -14.42
C TYR A 391 2.17 16.09 -14.92
N GLN A 392 1.27 17.06 -14.84
CA GLN A 392 -0.07 16.94 -15.39
C GLN A 392 -0.01 16.92 -16.93
N PRO A 393 -0.95 16.22 -17.61
CA PRO A 393 -0.97 16.13 -19.07
C PRO A 393 -1.01 17.46 -19.83
N ASP A 394 -1.49 18.55 -19.22
CA ASP A 394 -1.53 19.89 -19.82
C ASP A 394 -0.49 20.87 -19.26
N ASP A 395 0.49 20.39 -18.47
CA ASP A 395 1.57 21.24 -17.95
C ASP A 395 2.41 21.82 -19.08
N LYS A 396 2.65 23.14 -19.04
CA LYS A 396 3.47 23.82 -20.07
C LYS A 396 4.90 23.30 -20.13
N ALA A 397 5.41 22.79 -19.01
CA ALA A 397 6.76 22.23 -18.90
C ALA A 397 6.97 21.00 -19.79
N ILE A 398 5.92 20.22 -20.08
CA ILE A 398 6.01 19.02 -20.91
C ILE A 398 5.44 19.22 -22.33
N SER A 399 5.28 20.49 -22.73
CA SER A 399 4.90 20.85 -24.10
C SER A 399 6.00 20.52 -25.11
N ASN A 400 5.66 20.53 -26.41
CA ASN A 400 6.60 20.26 -27.50
C ASN A 400 7.87 21.11 -27.43
N GLN A 401 7.75 22.37 -26.99
CA GLN A 401 8.88 23.29 -26.88
C GLN A 401 9.75 23.03 -25.64
N HIS A 402 9.16 22.61 -24.53
CA HIS A 402 9.82 22.63 -23.22
C HIS A 402 10.27 21.25 -22.72
N ILE A 403 9.66 20.15 -23.21
CA ILE A 403 9.83 18.82 -22.62
C ILE A 403 11.28 18.35 -22.50
N VAL A 404 12.12 18.59 -23.52
CA VAL A 404 13.53 18.17 -23.51
C VAL A 404 14.29 18.91 -22.41
N GLY A 405 14.16 20.24 -22.34
CA GLY A 405 14.80 21.06 -21.32
C GLY A 405 14.32 20.70 -19.91
N THR A 406 13.02 20.45 -19.76
CA THR A 406 12.41 20.03 -18.49
C THR A 406 12.97 18.69 -18.01
N ILE A 407 13.00 17.66 -18.86
CA ILE A 407 13.54 16.34 -18.48
C ILE A 407 15.04 16.42 -18.20
N MET A 408 15.80 17.14 -19.03
CA MET A 408 17.26 17.28 -18.81
C MET A 408 17.57 18.01 -17.50
N ASN A 409 16.78 19.02 -17.12
CA ASN A 409 16.92 19.69 -15.82
C ASN A 409 16.61 18.75 -14.65
N ASP A 410 15.60 17.88 -14.79
CA ASP A 410 15.25 16.91 -13.74
C ASP A 410 16.33 15.84 -13.59
N PHE A 411 16.80 15.29 -14.71
CA PHE A 411 17.90 14.35 -14.71
C PHE A 411 19.20 14.96 -14.17
N GLU A 412 19.45 16.25 -14.40
CA GLU A 412 20.62 16.95 -13.86
C GLU A 412 20.62 16.98 -12.33
N LYS A 413 19.45 17.11 -11.71
CA LYS A 413 19.28 17.08 -10.25
C LYS A 413 19.31 15.66 -9.69
N LEU A 414 18.78 14.69 -10.43
CA LEU A 414 18.75 13.28 -10.02
C LEU A 414 20.09 12.56 -10.24
N TYR A 415 20.91 13.00 -11.20
CA TYR A 415 22.14 12.32 -11.58
C TYR A 415 23.19 12.25 -10.44
N PRO A 416 23.44 13.31 -9.65
CA PRO A 416 24.30 13.21 -8.47
C PRO A 416 23.84 12.16 -7.46
N ILE A 417 22.52 12.02 -7.25
CA ILE A 417 21.95 11.00 -6.37
C ILE A 417 22.16 9.60 -6.97
N TYR A 418 21.94 9.45 -8.28
CA TYR A 418 22.26 8.21 -8.99
C TYR A 418 23.72 7.80 -8.79
N GLN A 419 24.66 8.75 -8.91
CA GLN A 419 26.09 8.50 -8.70
C GLN A 419 26.39 8.12 -7.25
N LEU A 420 25.83 8.85 -6.29
CA LEU A 420 25.99 8.57 -4.87
C LEU A 420 25.53 7.15 -4.53
N PHE A 421 24.42 6.69 -5.11
CA PHE A 421 23.82 5.39 -4.85
C PHE A 421 24.44 4.22 -5.62
N LYS A 422 25.23 4.49 -6.66
CA LYS A 422 25.70 3.46 -7.60
C LYS A 422 26.77 2.59 -6.96
N HIS A 423 26.44 1.32 -6.71
CA HIS A 423 27.44 0.32 -6.34
C HIS A 423 28.44 0.14 -7.49
N SER A 424 29.70 -0.14 -7.17
CA SER A 424 30.72 -0.48 -8.15
C SER A 424 31.33 -1.82 -7.76
N LEU A 425 31.51 -2.70 -8.75
CA LEU A 425 32.12 -4.02 -8.58
C LEU A 425 33.63 -3.96 -8.38
#